data_AF-A0A914XZ38-F1
#
_entry.id   AF-A0A914XZ38-F1
#
_cell.length_a   1.000
_cell.length_b   1.000
_cell.length_c   1.000
_cell.angle_alpha   90.00
_cell.angle_beta   90.00
_cell.angle_gamma   90.00
#
_symmetry.space_group_name_H-M   'P 1'
#
loop_
_entity.id
_entity.type
_entity.pdbx_description
1 polymer ?
#
loop_
_entity_poly.entity_id
_entity_poly.type
_entity_poly.pdbx_seq_one_letter_code
_entity_poly.pdbx_strand_id
1 'polypeptide(L)'
;MFKDVTGHAIGAYIRARRLSKSAVALRLTARPILDIALQYRFDSQQTFTRAFKKQFAQTPALYRRSPEWSAFGIRPPLRLGEFTMPEHKFVTLEDTPLIGVTQSYSCSLEQISDFRHEMRYQFWHDFLGNAPTIPPVLYGLNETRPSQDKDDEQEVFYTTALAQDQADGYVLTGHPVMLQAANM
;
A
#
# COMPACT_ATOMS: atom_id res chain seq x y z
N MET A 1 -7.59 4.89 -34.78
CA MET A 1 -8.59 4.26 -33.89
C MET A 1 -8.42 4.64 -32.41
N PHE A 2 -7.38 4.20 -31.68
CA PHE A 2 -7.27 4.49 -30.23
C PHE A 2 -7.20 5.99 -29.91
N LYS A 3 -6.39 6.75 -30.65
CA LYS A 3 -6.28 8.20 -30.48
C LYS A 3 -7.59 8.91 -30.81
N ASP A 4 -8.30 8.47 -31.85
CA ASP A 4 -9.52 9.10 -32.32
C ASP A 4 -10.66 8.94 -31.29
N VAL A 5 -10.72 7.79 -30.62
CA VAL A 5 -11.73 7.51 -29.58
C VAL A 5 -11.36 8.13 -28.23
N THR A 6 -10.08 8.06 -27.83
CA THR A 6 -9.67 8.40 -26.46
C THR A 6 -9.01 9.77 -26.32
N GLY A 7 -8.57 10.39 -27.41
CA GLY A 7 -7.73 11.59 -27.42
C GLY A 7 -6.26 11.35 -27.05
N HIS A 8 -5.84 10.11 -26.76
CA HIS A 8 -4.50 9.81 -26.26
C HIS A 8 -3.68 8.98 -27.25
N ALA A 9 -2.38 9.25 -27.35
CA ALA A 9 -1.46 8.35 -28.03
C ALA A 9 -1.28 7.07 -27.19
N ILE A 10 -1.58 5.91 -27.78
CA ILE A 10 -1.59 4.61 -27.08
C ILE A 10 -0.27 4.32 -26.35
N GLY A 11 0.87 4.53 -27.00
CA GLY A 11 2.19 4.30 -26.40
C GLY A 11 2.49 5.23 -25.22
N ALA A 12 2.07 6.49 -25.31
CA ALA A 12 2.21 7.44 -24.21
C ALA A 12 1.31 7.06 -23.02
N TYR A 13 0.07 6.65 -23.30
CA TYR A 13 -0.87 6.19 -22.28
C TYR A 13 -0.36 4.93 -21.56
N ILE A 14 0.09 3.91 -22.30
CA ILE A 14 0.64 2.67 -21.70
C ILE A 14 1.83 3.01 -20.78
N ARG A 15 2.75 3.86 -21.25
CA ARG A 15 3.91 4.29 -20.45
C ARG A 15 3.46 5.00 -19.18
N ALA A 16 2.50 5.92 -19.28
CA ALA A 16 2.00 6.67 -18.13
C ALA A 16 1.28 5.78 -17.10
N ARG A 17 0.53 4.76 -17.57
CA ARG A 17 -0.12 3.77 -16.71
C ARG A 17 0.88 2.87 -15.99
N ARG A 18 1.94 2.43 -16.67
CA ARG A 18 3.04 1.67 -16.07
C ARG A 18 3.72 2.48 -14.97
N LEU A 19 4.11 3.71 -15.27
CA LEU A 19 4.71 4.63 -14.29
C LEU A 19 3.78 4.92 -13.10
N SER A 20 2.47 5.03 -13.33
CA SER A 20 1.48 5.19 -12.25
C SER A 20 1.43 3.99 -11.32
N LYS A 21 1.42 2.77 -11.88
CA LYS A 21 1.52 1.56 -11.04
C LYS A 21 2.85 1.47 -10.31
N SER A 22 3.95 1.85 -10.96
CA SER A 22 5.27 1.90 -10.31
C SER A 22 5.29 2.87 -9.12
N ALA A 23 4.64 4.04 -9.25
CA ALA A 23 4.52 5.00 -8.16
C ALA A 23 3.75 4.44 -6.96
N VAL A 24 2.65 3.73 -7.22
CA VAL A 24 1.89 3.05 -6.14
C VAL A 24 2.73 1.92 -5.52
N ALA A 25 3.42 1.12 -6.32
CA ALA A 25 4.31 0.06 -5.82
C ALA A 25 5.46 0.62 -4.97
N LEU A 26 6.06 1.75 -5.38
CA LEU A 26 7.14 2.41 -4.63
C LEU A 26 6.70 2.84 -3.24
N ARG A 27 5.42 3.19 -3.06
CA ARG A 27 4.84 3.59 -1.76
C ARG A 27 4.38 2.38 -0.95
N LEU A 28 3.72 1.41 -1.57
CA LEU A 28 3.01 0.35 -0.86
C LEU A 28 3.79 -0.96 -0.72
N THR A 29 4.98 -1.09 -1.33
CA THR A 29 5.78 -2.33 -1.25
C THR A 29 7.24 -2.07 -0.89
N ALA A 30 7.87 -3.08 -0.29
CA ALA A 30 9.28 -3.09 0.09
C ALA A 30 10.23 -3.48 -1.06
N ARG A 31 9.73 -3.70 -2.29
CA ARG A 31 10.55 -4.22 -3.39
C ARG A 31 11.63 -3.23 -3.84
N PRO A 32 12.81 -3.68 -4.26
CA PRO A 32 13.84 -2.80 -4.84
C PRO A 32 13.33 -2.00 -6.04
N ILE A 33 13.90 -0.81 -6.29
CA ILE A 33 13.49 0.03 -7.43
C ILE A 33 13.70 -0.69 -8.76
N LEU A 34 14.81 -1.43 -8.89
CA LEU A 34 15.10 -2.23 -10.08
C LEU A 34 14.01 -3.25 -10.37
N ASP A 35 13.57 -3.97 -9.33
CA ASP A 35 12.50 -4.96 -9.40
C ASP A 35 11.17 -4.37 -9.91
N ILE A 36 10.81 -3.19 -9.41
CA ILE A 36 9.62 -2.46 -9.85
C ILE A 36 9.78 -2.02 -11.32
N ALA A 37 10.95 -1.51 -11.70
CA ALA A 37 11.23 -1.10 -13.07
C ALA A 37 11.07 -2.28 -14.05
N LEU A 38 11.68 -3.42 -13.74
CA LEU A 38 11.62 -4.63 -14.56
C LEU A 38 10.20 -5.20 -14.63
N GLN A 39 9.47 -5.25 -13.50
CA GLN A 39 8.08 -5.69 -13.46
C GLN A 39 7.20 -4.88 -14.42
N TYR A 40 7.42 -3.57 -14.50
CA TYR A 40 6.69 -2.67 -15.39
C TYR A 40 7.36 -2.50 -16.76
N ARG A 41 8.21 -3.46 -17.16
CA ARG A 41 8.78 -3.61 -18.51
C ARG A 41 9.63 -2.41 -18.94
N PHE A 42 10.45 -1.90 -18.02
CA PHE A 42 11.57 -1.03 -18.35
C PHE A 42 12.84 -1.86 -18.46
N ASP A 43 13.69 -1.54 -19.43
CA ASP A 43 14.91 -2.32 -19.73
C ASP A 43 16.00 -2.15 -18.68
N SER A 44 15.98 -1.02 -17.95
CA SER A 44 16.94 -0.72 -16.88
C SER A 44 16.38 0.28 -15.87
N GLN A 45 17.02 0.32 -14.69
CA GLN A 45 16.70 1.31 -13.66
C GLN A 45 16.98 2.75 -14.12
N GLN A 46 17.99 2.98 -14.98
CA GLN A 46 18.27 4.31 -15.52
C GLN A 46 17.14 4.80 -16.43
N THR A 47 16.65 3.94 -17.33
CA THR A 47 15.53 4.26 -18.23
C THR A 47 14.25 4.53 -17.44
N PHE A 48 13.97 3.69 -16.44
CA PHE A 48 12.87 3.89 -15.50
C PHE A 48 12.98 5.24 -14.78
N THR A 49 14.13 5.53 -14.18
CA THR A 49 14.35 6.76 -13.41
C THR A 49 14.13 8.01 -14.27
N ARG A 50 14.64 8.04 -15.51
CA ARG A 50 14.41 9.17 -16.42
C ARG A 50 12.93 9.36 -16.75
N ALA A 51 12.23 8.27 -17.05
CA ALA A 51 10.81 8.32 -17.38
C ALA A 51 9.94 8.71 -16.16
N PHE A 52 10.29 8.19 -14.98
CA PHE A 52 9.61 8.50 -13.72
C PHE A 52 9.78 9.96 -13.35
N LYS A 53 11.01 10.49 -13.37
CA LYS A 53 11.27 11.93 -13.13
C LYS A 53 10.49 12.82 -14.09
N LYS A 54 10.35 12.42 -15.36
CA LYS A 54 9.58 13.20 -16.34
C LYS A 54 8.09 13.28 -16.00
N GLN A 55 7.52 12.26 -15.37
CA GLN A 55 6.09 12.21 -15.04
C GLN A 55 5.78 12.76 -13.64
N PHE A 56 6.65 12.51 -12.67
CA PHE A 56 6.43 12.81 -11.25
C PHE A 56 7.29 13.97 -10.73
N ALA A 57 8.13 14.57 -11.57
CA ALA A 57 9.07 15.63 -11.21
C ALA A 57 10.08 15.28 -10.08
N GLN A 58 10.13 14.01 -9.66
CA GLN A 58 10.93 13.52 -8.54
C GLN A 58 11.59 12.18 -8.90
N THR A 59 12.72 11.84 -8.27
CA THR A 59 13.34 10.51 -8.46
C THR A 59 12.50 9.43 -7.76
N PRO A 60 12.54 8.17 -8.21
CA PRO A 60 11.83 7.09 -7.54
C PRO A 60 12.22 6.90 -6.06
N ALA A 61 13.51 7.06 -5.73
CA ALA A 61 14.01 6.95 -4.36
C ALA A 61 13.44 8.06 -3.44
N LEU A 62 13.50 9.32 -3.88
CA LEU A 62 12.92 10.43 -3.12
C LEU A 62 11.41 10.29 -3.00
N TYR A 63 10.73 9.82 -4.05
CA TYR A 63 9.28 9.60 -4.04
C TYR A 63 8.87 8.54 -3.02
N ARG A 64 9.65 7.44 -2.91
CA ARG A 64 9.47 6.43 -1.88
C ARG A 64 9.65 6.98 -0.47
N ARG A 65 10.68 7.80 -0.24
CA ARG A 65 11.02 8.35 1.08
C ARG A 65 10.08 9.47 1.56
N SER A 66 9.35 10.11 0.67
CA SER A 66 8.50 11.26 1.01
C SER A 66 7.55 10.95 2.18
N PRO A 67 7.46 11.78 3.23
CA PRO A 67 6.50 11.55 4.32
C PRO A 67 5.05 11.67 3.79
N GLU A 68 4.81 12.65 2.92
CA GLU A 68 3.51 12.88 2.30
C GLU A 68 3.45 12.29 0.89
N TRP A 69 2.24 11.96 0.44
CA TRP A 69 1.99 11.44 -0.89
C TRP A 69 0.78 12.12 -1.52
N SER A 70 0.93 12.58 -2.76
CA SER A 70 -0.15 13.15 -3.56
C SER A 70 -0.33 12.40 -4.88
N ALA A 71 -1.46 12.61 -5.54
CA ALA A 71 -1.75 12.01 -6.85
C ALA A 71 -1.04 12.73 -8.03
N PHE A 72 -0.07 13.63 -7.77
CA PHE A 72 0.66 14.31 -8.85
C PHE A 72 1.31 13.30 -9.81
N GLY A 73 1.16 13.53 -11.11
CA GLY A 73 1.70 12.63 -12.14
C GLY A 73 1.00 11.28 -12.27
N ILE A 74 0.06 10.93 -11.38
CA ILE A 74 -0.72 9.69 -11.50
C ILE A 74 -1.65 9.81 -12.70
N ARG A 75 -1.65 8.77 -13.53
CA ARG A 75 -2.55 8.63 -14.67
C ARG A 75 -3.58 7.53 -14.37
N PRO A 76 -4.82 7.90 -13.99
CA PRO A 76 -5.90 6.94 -13.84
C PRO A 76 -6.19 6.17 -15.14
N PRO A 77 -6.73 4.94 -15.04
CA PRO A 77 -7.27 4.25 -16.21
C PRO A 77 -8.35 5.08 -16.90
N LEU A 78 -8.29 5.13 -18.23
CA LEU A 78 -9.42 5.63 -19.02
C LEU A 78 -10.65 4.76 -18.75
N ARG A 79 -11.79 5.39 -18.50
CA ARG A 79 -13.10 4.76 -18.34
C ARG A 79 -13.95 5.20 -19.53
N LEU A 80 -14.30 4.27 -20.43
CA LEU A 80 -15.12 4.55 -21.63
C LEU A 80 -16.60 4.22 -21.43
N GLY A 81 -16.92 3.43 -20.40
CA GLY A 81 -18.28 3.14 -19.98
C GLY A 81 -18.53 3.64 -18.56
N GLU A 82 -19.65 3.21 -17.99
CA GLU A 82 -20.01 3.54 -16.62
C GLU A 82 -18.97 3.02 -15.64
N PHE A 83 -18.58 3.87 -14.69
CA PHE A 83 -17.68 3.55 -13.61
C PHE A 83 -18.27 4.06 -12.30
N THR A 84 -18.65 3.15 -11.42
CA THR A 84 -19.10 3.49 -10.08
C THR A 84 -17.88 3.74 -9.21
N MET A 85 -17.67 5.01 -8.86
CA MET A 85 -16.64 5.39 -7.91
C MET A 85 -17.00 4.86 -6.52
N PRO A 86 -16.04 4.32 -5.75
CA PRO A 86 -16.30 3.92 -4.36
C PRO A 86 -16.81 5.10 -3.53
N GLU A 87 -17.75 4.82 -2.63
CA GLU A 87 -18.21 5.79 -1.63
C GLU A 87 -17.04 6.18 -0.72
N HIS A 88 -16.98 7.47 -0.34
CA HIS A 88 -15.93 8.00 0.53
C HIS A 88 -16.53 8.98 1.53
N LYS A 89 -15.89 9.07 2.70
CA LYS A 89 -16.28 9.98 3.77
C LYS A 89 -15.03 10.46 4.51
N PHE A 90 -14.93 11.76 4.73
CA PHE A 90 -13.94 12.35 5.62
C PHE A 90 -14.34 12.06 7.06
N VAL A 91 -13.40 11.54 7.86
CA VAL A 91 -13.66 11.12 9.24
C VAL A 91 -12.51 11.55 10.13
N THR A 92 -12.83 11.89 11.38
CA THR A 92 -11.85 12.08 12.44
C THR A 92 -11.87 10.84 13.31
N LEU A 93 -10.70 10.21 13.50
CA LEU A 93 -10.52 9.08 14.39
C LEU A 93 -9.89 9.55 15.69
N GLU A 94 -10.30 8.94 16.81
CA GLU A 94 -9.65 9.12 18.11
C GLU A 94 -8.51 8.11 18.27
N ASP A 95 -7.55 8.43 19.13
CA ASP A 95 -6.51 7.50 19.52
C ASP A 95 -7.16 6.24 20.11
N THR A 96 -6.98 5.10 19.42
CA THR A 96 -7.62 3.84 19.81
C THR A 96 -6.54 2.81 20.16
N PRO A 97 -6.45 2.37 21.43
CA PRO A 97 -5.50 1.34 21.82
C PRO A 97 -5.95 -0.03 21.29
N LEU A 98 -5.02 -0.72 20.63
CA LEU A 98 -5.21 -2.04 20.05
C LEU A 98 -4.17 -3.01 20.60
N ILE A 99 -4.48 -4.30 20.56
CA ILE A 99 -3.52 -5.40 20.75
C ILE A 99 -3.46 -6.20 19.46
N GLY A 100 -2.27 -6.40 18.92
CA GLY A 100 -2.12 -7.08 17.63
C GLY A 100 -0.74 -7.64 17.36
N VAL A 101 -0.64 -8.37 16.26
CA VAL A 101 0.61 -8.94 15.76
C VAL A 101 1.05 -8.17 14.53
N THR A 102 2.29 -7.70 14.55
CA THR A 102 2.91 -6.96 13.44
C THR A 102 3.98 -7.80 12.80
N GLN A 103 3.98 -7.83 11.46
CA GLN A 103 4.94 -8.58 10.68
C GLN A 103 5.42 -7.76 9.48
N SER A 104 6.72 -7.84 9.20
CA SER A 104 7.31 -7.30 7.98
C SER A 104 7.03 -8.27 6.83
N TYR A 105 6.63 -7.74 5.68
CA TYR A 105 6.39 -8.55 4.49
C TYR A 105 6.83 -7.83 3.22
N SER A 106 7.14 -8.61 2.18
CA SER A 106 7.52 -8.08 0.87
C SER A 106 6.82 -8.85 -0.24
N CYS A 107 6.10 -8.11 -1.09
CA CYS A 107 5.38 -8.67 -2.23
C CYS A 107 5.29 -7.64 -3.37
N SER A 108 4.80 -8.05 -4.54
CA SER A 108 4.43 -7.10 -5.60
C SER A 108 3.10 -6.40 -5.29
N LEU A 109 2.81 -5.30 -6.02
CA LEU A 109 1.58 -4.52 -5.83
C LEU A 109 0.33 -5.39 -6.01
N GLU A 110 0.38 -6.32 -6.95
CA GLU A 110 -0.71 -7.22 -7.30
C GLU A 110 -0.98 -8.29 -6.23
N GLN A 111 -0.03 -8.54 -5.33
CA GLN A 111 -0.10 -9.59 -4.29
C GLN A 111 -0.47 -9.04 -2.90
N ILE A 112 -0.57 -7.71 -2.73
CA ILE A 112 -0.79 -7.09 -1.42
C ILE A 112 -2.05 -7.65 -0.72
N SER A 113 -3.14 -7.82 -1.48
CA SER A 113 -4.40 -8.32 -0.93
C SER A 113 -4.23 -9.72 -0.34
N ASP A 114 -3.56 -10.62 -1.06
CA ASP A 114 -3.42 -12.03 -0.68
C ASP A 114 -2.53 -12.17 0.55
N PHE A 115 -1.39 -11.48 0.59
CA PHE A 115 -0.50 -11.48 1.76
C PHE A 115 -1.21 -10.94 3.00
N ARG A 116 -1.90 -9.81 2.88
CA ARG A 116 -2.64 -9.23 4.02
C ARG A 116 -3.82 -10.10 4.44
N HIS A 117 -4.47 -10.77 3.50
CA HIS A 117 -5.53 -11.73 3.79
C HIS A 117 -4.98 -12.88 4.62
N GLU A 118 -3.87 -13.49 4.20
CA GLU A 118 -3.24 -14.59 4.93
C GLU A 118 -2.85 -14.19 6.36
N MET A 119 -2.22 -13.02 6.52
CA MET A 119 -1.84 -12.48 7.83
C MET A 119 -3.04 -12.26 8.76
N ARG A 120 -4.17 -11.80 8.22
CA ARG A 120 -5.42 -11.69 9.00
C ARG A 120 -6.02 -13.05 9.31
N TYR A 121 -6.02 -13.95 8.34
CA TYR A 121 -6.59 -15.29 8.46
C TYR A 121 -5.91 -16.08 9.57
N GLN A 122 -4.57 -16.11 9.57
CA GLN A 122 -3.79 -16.81 10.60
C GLN A 122 -4.08 -16.23 11.99
N PHE A 123 -3.94 -14.91 12.15
CA PHE A 123 -4.26 -14.23 13.40
C PHE A 123 -5.69 -14.53 13.90
N TRP A 124 -6.66 -14.49 12.99
CA TRP A 124 -8.08 -14.68 13.34
C TRP A 124 -8.39 -16.12 13.76
N HIS A 125 -7.80 -17.12 13.08
CA HIS A 125 -7.98 -18.53 13.44
C HIS A 125 -7.34 -18.84 14.79
N ASP A 126 -6.12 -18.33 15.03
CA ASP A 126 -5.43 -18.51 16.30
C ASP A 126 -6.21 -17.86 17.46
N PHE A 127 -6.73 -16.65 17.25
CA PHE A 127 -7.55 -15.94 18.22
C PHE A 127 -8.87 -16.68 18.54
N LEU A 128 -9.61 -17.09 17.50
CA LEU A 128 -10.90 -17.76 17.67
C LEU A 128 -10.78 -19.13 18.35
N GLY A 129 -9.60 -19.76 18.35
CA GLY A 129 -9.36 -21.01 19.05
C GLY A 129 -9.57 -20.92 20.57
N ASN A 130 -9.41 -19.72 21.15
CA ASN A 130 -9.48 -19.51 22.60
C ASN A 130 -10.50 -18.42 23.02
N ALA A 131 -10.98 -17.62 22.08
CA ALA A 131 -11.86 -16.48 22.37
C ALA A 131 -13.29 -16.92 22.74
N PRO A 132 -13.90 -16.32 23.79
CA PRO A 132 -15.26 -16.66 24.23
C PRO A 132 -16.35 -16.06 23.32
N THR A 133 -16.01 -14.99 22.59
CA THR A 133 -16.92 -14.24 21.73
C THR A 133 -16.18 -13.79 20.47
N ILE A 134 -16.93 -13.58 19.39
CA ILE A 134 -16.39 -13.08 18.12
C ILE A 134 -16.35 -11.54 18.17
N PRO A 135 -15.16 -10.91 18.06
CA PRO A 135 -15.05 -9.46 17.96
C PRO A 135 -15.80 -8.92 16.74
N PRO A 136 -16.47 -7.76 16.88
CA PRO A 136 -17.23 -7.17 15.78
C PRO A 136 -16.32 -6.55 14.69
N VAL A 137 -15.07 -6.24 15.03
CA VAL A 137 -14.13 -5.54 14.15
C VAL A 137 -12.75 -6.17 14.26
N LEU A 138 -12.11 -6.39 13.12
CA LEU A 138 -10.70 -6.77 13.00
C LEU A 138 -9.94 -5.65 12.27
N TYR A 139 -8.89 -5.13 12.90
CA TYR A 139 -8.10 -4.03 12.35
C TYR A 139 -6.94 -4.55 11.50
N GLY A 140 -6.63 -3.79 10.45
CA GLY A 140 -5.55 -4.06 9.51
C GLY A 140 -4.75 -2.80 9.22
N LEU A 141 -3.63 -2.61 9.93
CA LEU A 141 -2.82 -1.40 9.80
C LEU A 141 -1.63 -1.66 8.87
N ASN A 142 -1.37 -0.74 7.96
CA ASN A 142 -0.20 -0.80 7.09
C ASN A 142 0.74 0.37 7.39
N GLU A 143 1.99 0.05 7.68
CA GLU A 143 3.04 1.03 7.95
C GLU A 143 4.21 0.84 7.00
N THR A 144 4.86 1.94 6.64
CA THR A 144 6.10 1.94 5.87
C THR A 144 7.19 2.58 6.70
N ARG A 145 8.38 1.97 6.77
CA ARG A 145 9.54 2.56 7.44
C ARG A 145 10.69 2.69 6.44
N PRO A 146 11.22 3.91 6.20
CA PRO A 146 12.40 4.08 5.36
C PRO A 146 13.60 3.31 5.94
N SER A 147 14.40 2.70 5.06
CA SER A 147 15.67 2.10 5.48
C SER A 147 16.62 3.17 6.00
N GLN A 148 17.39 2.84 7.05
CA GLN A 148 18.43 3.70 7.61
C GLN A 148 19.74 3.60 6.81
N ASP A 149 19.96 2.47 6.14
CA ASP A 149 21.23 2.19 5.43
C ASP A 149 21.19 2.62 3.97
N LYS A 150 20.01 2.57 3.34
CA LYS A 150 19.86 2.79 1.90
C LYS A 150 18.69 3.69 1.58
N ASP A 151 18.99 4.72 0.80
CA ASP A 151 18.03 5.79 0.48
C ASP A 151 16.88 5.39 -0.42
N ASP A 152 16.98 4.24 -1.07
CA ASP A 152 16.03 3.73 -2.03
C ASP A 152 15.24 2.50 -1.55
N GLU A 153 15.48 2.06 -0.32
CA GLU A 153 14.79 0.92 0.30
C GLU A 153 13.82 1.35 1.42
N GLN A 154 12.81 0.53 1.65
CA GLN A 154 11.88 0.67 2.76
C GLN A 154 11.41 -0.70 3.20
N GLU A 155 10.98 -0.83 4.44
CA GLU A 155 10.25 -1.98 4.94
C GLU A 155 8.75 -1.66 4.99
N VAL A 156 7.93 -2.69 4.81
CA VAL A 156 6.47 -2.60 4.93
C VAL A 156 6.01 -3.56 6.00
N PHE A 157 5.29 -3.01 6.98
CA PHE A 157 4.75 -3.75 8.10
C PHE A 157 3.23 -3.82 7.97
N TYR A 158 2.68 -4.97 8.34
CA TYR A 158 1.25 -5.14 8.46
C TYR A 158 0.91 -5.65 9.85
N THR A 159 -0.01 -4.96 10.50
CA THR A 159 -0.52 -5.30 11.83
C THR A 159 -1.96 -5.79 11.69
N THR A 160 -2.21 -7.02 12.17
CA THR A 160 -3.57 -7.48 12.45
C THR A 160 -3.83 -7.29 13.93
N ALA A 161 -4.90 -6.58 14.29
CA ALA A 161 -5.16 -6.21 15.68
C ALA A 161 -6.65 -6.20 16.04
N LEU A 162 -6.92 -6.24 17.34
CA LEU A 162 -8.22 -6.06 17.97
C LEU A 162 -8.18 -4.87 18.93
N ALA A 163 -9.35 -4.29 19.20
CA ALA A 163 -9.48 -3.32 20.29
C ALA A 163 -9.06 -3.98 21.62
N GLN A 164 -8.42 -3.21 22.50
CA GLN A 164 -7.81 -3.75 23.71
C GLN A 164 -8.79 -4.57 24.57
N ASP A 165 -10.01 -4.06 24.76
CA ASP A 165 -11.09 -4.71 25.50
C ASP A 165 -11.55 -6.07 24.91
N GLN A 166 -11.34 -6.28 23.62
CA GLN A 166 -11.68 -7.53 22.90
C GLN A 166 -10.50 -8.51 22.82
N ALA A 167 -9.28 -8.02 23.05
CA ALA A 167 -8.06 -8.81 22.94
C ALA A 167 -7.60 -9.41 24.28
N ASP A 168 -8.01 -8.80 25.39
CA ASP A 168 -7.49 -9.06 26.73
C ASP A 168 -7.52 -10.57 27.08
N GLY A 169 -6.32 -11.16 27.15
CA GLY A 169 -6.08 -12.56 27.52
C GLY A 169 -6.11 -13.57 26.38
N TYR A 170 -6.52 -13.19 25.16
CA TYR A 170 -6.71 -14.13 24.05
C TYR A 170 -5.75 -13.96 22.87
N VAL A 171 -5.04 -12.82 22.80
CA VAL A 171 -3.97 -12.58 21.82
C VAL A 171 -2.60 -12.78 22.48
N LEU A 172 -2.17 -14.03 22.62
CA LEU A 172 -0.98 -14.41 23.42
C LEU A 172 0.35 -13.78 22.95
N THR A 173 0.50 -13.58 21.64
CA THR A 173 1.71 -13.00 21.01
C THR A 173 1.51 -11.53 20.62
N GLY A 174 0.39 -10.93 21.03
CA GLY A 174 0.04 -9.56 20.68
C GLY A 174 0.87 -8.54 21.44
N HIS A 175 1.15 -7.42 20.78
CA HIS A 175 1.74 -6.25 21.39
C HIS A 175 0.78 -5.06 21.32
N PRO A 176 0.87 -4.11 22.28
CA PRO A 176 0.14 -2.85 22.18
C PRO A 176 0.51 -2.08 20.92
N VAL A 177 -0.50 -1.64 20.19
CA VAL A 177 -0.40 -0.78 19.01
C VAL A 177 -1.43 0.34 19.15
N MET A 178 -1.05 1.57 18.79
CA MET A 178 -1.95 2.71 18.82
C MET A 178 -2.41 3.04 17.41
N LEU A 179 -3.72 2.97 17.17
CA LEU A 179 -4.29 3.64 16.00
C LEU A 179 -4.31 5.14 16.30
N GLN A 180 -3.38 5.88 15.70
CA GLN A 180 -3.24 7.31 15.94
C GLN A 180 -4.41 8.10 15.35
N ALA A 181 -4.83 9.12 16.07
CA ALA A 181 -5.75 10.13 15.61
C ALA A 181 -5.18 10.79 14.35
N ALA A 182 -5.95 10.69 13.26
CA ALA A 182 -5.62 11.32 12.00
C ALA A 182 -6.86 12.07 11.50
N ASN A 183 -6.65 13.32 11.11
CA ASN A 183 -7.61 14.06 10.31
C ASN A 183 -7.34 13.69 8.85
N MET A 184 -8.18 12.84 8.26
CA MET A 184 -8.07 12.42 6.86
C MET A 184 -9.29 12.80 6.05
#